data_AF-A0A8R7NZU3-F1
#
_entry.id   AF-A0A8R7NZU3-F1
#
_cell.length_a   1.000
_cell.length_b   1.000
_cell.length_c   1.000
_cell.angle_alpha   90.00
_cell.angle_beta   90.00
_cell.angle_gamma   90.00
#
_symmetry.space_group_name_H-M   'P 1'
#
loop_
_entity.id
_entity.type
_entity.pdbx_description
1 polymer ?
#
loop_
_entity_poly.entity_id
_entity_poly.type
_entity_poly.pdbx_seq_one_letter_code
_entity_poly.pdbx_strand_id
1 'polypeptide(L)'
;MGLGPRWSPWAALPFSPRSRKGGGGGWGLGGLKAIGWILFAGVAFRLLCSFSSSSSLSPDIKEGKCDLFNGEWLPNPSGPAYTNSSCRFIDDHQNCMMNGRPDTGYLHWRWKPYECDLPPFDEIRFLGAMRNKAWGLIGDSILRNQVQSLICLLSKADEPVEVYHDKEFKNRRWHFQSYNFTVSLVWAPFLVKSEVFENENGESTSEIQLHLDILEPTWISQYERFDYVVIAGGQWFLKTAVYWESDKVLGCHHCQDKNLTEVGFEHLYRRTLQEVLKFISSAHHKPVVLFRTWAPDHFENGEWFSGGTCNRVLPYKKGEYGGKYMEHVMRGIELEEFNKAVTAANSSRDVVKLKLLDTYSISSMRPDGHAGPYRMFHPFAQGNKDGSSVQNDCLHWCVPGPIDAWNDLIMKLVLN
;
A
#
# COMPACT_ATOMS: atom_id res chain seq x y z
N MET A 1 -31.83 14.58 -5.16
CA MET A 1 -30.61 15.36 -5.49
C MET A 1 -29.97 15.78 -4.17
N GLY A 2 -29.22 14.88 -3.53
CA GLY A 2 -28.48 15.18 -2.31
C GLY A 2 -27.04 15.47 -2.72
N LEU A 3 -26.56 16.67 -2.40
CA LEU A 3 -25.14 17.02 -2.51
C LEU A 3 -24.40 16.16 -1.47
N GLY A 4 -23.70 15.12 -1.93
CA GLY A 4 -22.74 14.41 -1.09
C GLY A 4 -21.63 15.37 -0.64
N PRO A 5 -21.01 15.13 0.53
CA PRO A 5 -19.91 15.97 0.99
C PRO A 5 -18.80 15.98 -0.08
N ARG A 6 -18.38 17.18 -0.49
CA ARG A 6 -17.21 17.38 -1.35
C ARG A 6 -15.98 16.90 -0.59
N TRP A 7 -15.32 15.88 -1.12
CA TRP A 7 -14.03 15.41 -0.61
C TRP A 7 -12.91 16.22 -1.26
N SER A 8 -12.12 16.91 -0.43
CA SER A 8 -11.01 17.74 -0.90
C SER A 8 -9.81 16.87 -1.32
N PRO A 9 -9.15 17.23 -2.44
CA PRO A 9 -8.02 16.51 -2.98
C PRO A 9 -6.77 16.76 -2.12
N TRP A 10 -5.96 15.70 -1.95
CA TRP A 10 -4.56 15.80 -1.55
C TRP A 10 -3.81 16.56 -2.65
N ALA A 11 -3.80 17.89 -2.55
CA ALA A 11 -2.73 18.69 -3.11
C ALA A 11 -1.65 18.79 -2.01
N ALA A 12 -0.39 18.90 -2.38
CA ALA A 12 0.63 19.56 -1.57
C ALA A 12 1.47 20.28 -2.63
N LEU A 13 1.55 21.61 -2.54
CA LEU A 13 2.10 22.48 -3.59
C LEU A 13 3.63 22.72 -3.38
N PRO A 14 4.34 23.28 -4.39
CA PRO A 14 5.61 22.74 -4.90
C PRO A 14 6.88 23.29 -4.24
N PHE A 15 7.94 22.48 -4.29
CA PHE A 15 9.33 22.91 -4.12
C PHE A 15 9.84 23.63 -5.38
N SER A 16 10.48 24.79 -5.18
CA SER A 16 11.14 25.56 -6.24
C SER A 16 12.63 25.25 -6.29
N PRO A 17 13.19 24.65 -7.35
CA PRO A 17 14.64 24.62 -7.54
C PRO A 17 15.07 25.94 -8.21
N ARG A 18 15.66 26.86 -7.43
CA ARG A 18 16.43 27.98 -8.01
C ARG A 18 17.66 27.41 -8.72
N SER A 19 17.68 27.50 -10.04
CA SER A 19 18.85 27.19 -10.86
C SER A 19 20.03 28.10 -10.49
N ARG A 20 21.14 27.53 -10.02
CA ARG A 20 22.44 28.22 -10.03
C ARG A 20 23.07 28.06 -11.41
N LYS A 21 23.25 29.19 -12.10
CA LYS A 21 24.19 29.34 -13.22
C LYS A 21 25.62 29.13 -12.70
N GLY A 22 26.31 28.11 -13.18
CA GLY A 22 27.77 28.05 -13.29
C GLY A 22 28.04 27.56 -14.72
N GLY A 23 28.74 28.28 -15.58
CA GLY A 23 30.11 28.75 -15.40
C GLY A 23 30.98 27.88 -16.30
N GLY A 24 31.09 28.28 -17.58
CA GLY A 24 31.79 27.51 -18.60
C GLY A 24 33.32 27.55 -18.47
N GLY A 25 33.95 26.49 -18.99
CA GLY A 25 35.39 26.40 -19.24
C GLY A 25 35.70 25.12 -20.04
N GLY A 26 36.36 25.26 -21.20
CA GLY A 26 36.79 24.16 -22.10
C GLY A 26 37.82 23.22 -21.44
N TRP A 27 38.36 22.18 -22.08
CA TRP A 27 38.90 22.03 -23.44
C TRP A 27 39.09 20.53 -23.73
N GLY A 28 39.24 20.13 -25.00
CA GLY A 28 40.05 18.93 -25.35
C GLY A 28 39.49 18.00 -26.44
N LEU A 29 39.91 18.24 -27.69
CA LEU A 29 39.75 17.35 -28.85
C LEU A 29 40.85 16.27 -28.91
N GLY A 30 40.50 15.10 -29.45
CA GLY A 30 41.40 14.06 -29.97
C GLY A 30 40.91 12.67 -29.57
N GLY A 31 40.75 11.67 -30.42
CA GLY A 31 41.09 11.46 -31.81
C GLY A 31 40.46 10.14 -32.30
N LEU A 32 40.63 9.89 -33.58
CA LEU A 32 39.92 8.95 -34.44
C LEU A 32 40.38 7.47 -34.37
N LYS A 33 39.44 6.59 -34.76
CA LYS A 33 39.58 5.33 -35.56
C LYS A 33 40.20 4.08 -34.91
N ALA A 34 39.44 2.97 -34.94
CA ALA A 34 39.70 1.86 -35.87
C ALA A 34 38.55 0.84 -35.89
N ILE A 35 38.14 0.47 -37.12
CA ILE A 35 37.24 -0.62 -37.50
C ILE A 35 38.11 -1.83 -37.84
N GLY A 36 37.68 -3.05 -37.50
CA GLY A 36 38.31 -4.29 -37.96
C GLY A 36 37.42 -5.50 -37.75
N TRP A 37 36.92 -6.04 -38.86
CA TRP A 37 36.13 -7.27 -38.99
C TRP A 37 36.98 -8.53 -38.73
N ILE A 38 36.35 -9.66 -38.38
CA ILE A 38 36.55 -10.99 -39.02
C ILE A 38 35.49 -11.99 -38.48
N LEU A 39 34.73 -12.55 -39.43
CA LEU A 39 33.89 -13.74 -39.34
C LEU A 39 34.76 -14.99 -39.38
N PHE A 40 34.43 -16.07 -38.65
CA PHE A 40 34.49 -17.44 -39.19
C PHE A 40 33.60 -18.39 -38.38
N ALA A 41 32.75 -19.12 -39.10
CA ALA A 41 31.92 -20.19 -38.60
C ALA A 41 32.63 -21.55 -38.76
N GLY A 42 32.32 -22.51 -37.88
CA GLY A 42 32.12 -23.90 -38.29
C GLY A 42 32.95 -25.02 -37.63
N VAL A 43 32.22 -25.82 -36.84
CA VAL A 43 32.16 -27.30 -36.87
C VAL A 43 33.10 -28.14 -35.97
N ALA A 44 32.42 -28.88 -35.09
CA ALA A 44 32.66 -30.22 -34.53
C ALA A 44 33.78 -30.47 -33.51
N PHE A 45 33.36 -30.78 -32.28
CA PHE A 45 33.82 -32.00 -31.60
C PHE A 45 32.72 -32.52 -30.65
N ARG A 46 32.13 -33.68 -30.99
CA ARG A 46 31.30 -34.47 -30.07
C ARG A 46 32.26 -35.22 -29.14
N LEU A 47 32.20 -34.97 -27.84
CA LEU A 47 32.74 -35.89 -26.84
C LEU A 47 31.66 -36.28 -25.83
N LEU A 48 31.73 -37.55 -25.47
CA LEU A 48 30.81 -38.29 -24.64
C LEU A 48 30.80 -37.75 -23.21
N CYS A 49 29.64 -37.26 -22.76
CA CYS A 49 29.28 -37.30 -21.35
C CYS A 49 28.05 -38.21 -21.22
N SER A 50 28.29 -39.43 -20.75
CA SER A 50 27.27 -40.30 -20.20
C SER A 50 26.68 -39.61 -18.96
N PHE A 51 25.53 -38.97 -19.11
CA PHE A 51 24.76 -38.52 -17.96
C PHE A 51 24.08 -39.74 -17.35
N SER A 52 24.62 -40.20 -16.22
CA SER A 52 23.88 -41.06 -15.30
C SER A 52 22.55 -40.38 -14.99
N SER A 53 21.44 -41.06 -15.29
CA SER A 53 20.12 -40.64 -14.86
C SER A 53 20.08 -40.70 -13.33
N SER A 54 20.37 -39.58 -12.68
CA SER A 54 19.96 -39.39 -11.30
C SER A 54 18.46 -39.26 -11.33
N SER A 55 17.78 -40.29 -10.83
CA SER A 55 16.38 -40.19 -10.44
C SER A 55 16.26 -38.96 -9.55
N SER A 56 15.61 -37.92 -10.06
CA SER A 56 15.18 -36.79 -9.26
C SER A 56 14.28 -37.38 -8.18
N LEU A 57 14.79 -37.46 -6.95
CA LEU A 57 13.93 -37.59 -5.79
C LEU A 57 12.94 -36.43 -5.89
N SER A 58 11.70 -36.75 -6.23
CA SER A 58 10.59 -35.86 -5.94
C SER A 58 10.68 -35.59 -4.45
N PRO A 59 10.82 -34.33 -4.00
CA PRO A 59 10.66 -34.05 -2.59
C PRO A 59 9.23 -34.46 -2.26
N ASP A 60 9.13 -35.50 -1.46
CA ASP A 60 7.93 -35.96 -0.81
C ASP A 60 7.15 -34.72 -0.32
N ILE A 61 5.96 -34.50 -0.88
CA ILE A 61 5.13 -33.33 -0.58
C ILE A 61 4.73 -33.47 0.89
N LYS A 62 5.43 -32.78 1.76
CA LYS A 62 4.92 -32.49 3.10
C LYS A 62 3.64 -31.69 2.91
N GLU A 63 2.49 -32.23 3.31
CA GLU A 63 1.28 -31.43 3.56
C GLU A 63 1.65 -30.28 4.49
N GLY A 64 1.84 -29.07 3.96
CA GLY A 64 2.45 -27.99 4.72
C GLY A 64 2.41 -26.64 4.03
N LYS A 65 1.55 -25.76 4.56
CA LYS A 65 1.55 -24.28 4.46
C LYS A 65 1.71 -23.70 3.05
N CYS A 66 0.58 -23.49 2.38
CA CYS A 66 0.51 -22.64 1.20
C CYS A 66 0.97 -21.21 1.52
N ASP A 67 1.97 -20.71 0.78
CA ASP A 67 2.30 -19.29 0.77
C ASP A 67 1.28 -18.51 -0.09
N LEU A 68 0.35 -17.82 0.57
CA LEU A 68 -0.70 -17.03 -0.07
C LEU A 68 -0.15 -15.80 -0.83
N PHE A 69 1.08 -15.38 -0.53
CA PHE A 69 1.66 -14.12 -1.01
C PHE A 69 2.63 -14.34 -2.18
N ASN A 70 2.90 -15.59 -2.55
CA ASN A 70 3.69 -15.98 -3.72
C ASN A 70 2.82 -16.67 -4.77
N GLY A 71 2.63 -15.98 -5.89
CA GLY A 71 1.68 -16.36 -6.92
C GLY A 71 1.83 -15.53 -8.19
N GLU A 72 0.79 -15.56 -9.00
CA GLU A 72 0.67 -14.78 -10.23
C GLU A 72 -0.74 -14.23 -10.44
N TRP A 73 -0.84 -13.19 -11.26
CA TRP A 73 -2.11 -12.67 -11.73
C TRP A 73 -2.57 -13.43 -12.97
N LEU A 74 -3.77 -14.00 -12.89
CA LEU A 74 -4.42 -14.68 -13.99
C LEU A 74 -5.61 -13.88 -14.51
N PRO A 75 -5.94 -13.96 -15.81
CA PRO A 75 -7.16 -13.38 -16.34
C PRO A 75 -8.39 -13.91 -15.58
N ASN A 76 -9.33 -13.01 -15.29
CA ASN A 76 -10.60 -13.29 -14.65
C ASN A 76 -11.75 -12.82 -15.55
N PRO A 77 -12.31 -13.71 -16.39
CA PRO A 77 -13.42 -13.36 -17.29
C PRO A 77 -14.68 -12.92 -16.54
N SER A 78 -14.86 -13.32 -15.29
CA SER A 78 -16.02 -12.93 -14.46
C SER A 78 -16.04 -11.44 -14.12
N GLY A 79 -14.88 -10.76 -14.21
CA GLY A 79 -14.76 -9.34 -13.87
C GLY A 79 -14.83 -9.05 -12.37
N PRO A 80 -15.02 -7.77 -11.99
CA PRO A 80 -15.06 -7.35 -10.59
C PRO A 80 -16.38 -7.77 -9.94
N ALA A 81 -16.36 -7.98 -8.62
CA ALA A 81 -17.54 -8.40 -7.86
C ALA A 81 -18.61 -7.31 -7.71
N TYR A 82 -18.27 -6.06 -7.98
CA TYR A 82 -19.13 -4.89 -7.89
C TYR A 82 -18.63 -3.81 -8.87
N THR A 83 -19.41 -2.75 -9.05
CA THR A 83 -19.07 -1.59 -9.90
C THR A 83 -19.37 -0.29 -9.17
N ASN A 84 -19.06 0.85 -9.79
CA ASN A 84 -19.46 2.17 -9.31
C ASN A 84 -20.98 2.36 -9.19
N SER A 85 -21.79 1.60 -9.93
CA SER A 85 -23.26 1.66 -9.84
C SER A 85 -23.83 0.79 -8.73
N SER A 86 -23.13 -0.28 -8.32
CA SER A 86 -23.59 -1.19 -7.27
C SER A 86 -23.00 -0.88 -5.90
N CYS A 87 -21.92 -0.10 -5.79
CA CYS A 87 -21.35 0.34 -4.51
C CYS A 87 -21.24 1.86 -4.42
N ARG A 88 -21.95 2.46 -3.47
CA ARG A 88 -21.92 3.92 -3.22
C ARG A 88 -20.83 4.38 -2.23
N PHE A 89 -20.04 3.44 -1.70
CA PHE A 89 -18.99 3.72 -0.71
C PHE A 89 -17.63 4.01 -1.34
N ILE A 90 -17.55 4.00 -2.68
CA ILE A 90 -16.33 4.33 -3.40
C ILE A 90 -16.14 5.85 -3.36
N ASP A 91 -15.00 6.30 -2.82
CA ASP A 91 -14.69 7.73 -2.80
C ASP A 91 -14.40 8.22 -4.24
N ASP A 92 -14.79 9.46 -4.53
CA ASP A 92 -14.69 10.06 -5.86
C ASP A 92 -13.30 9.92 -6.48
N HIS A 93 -12.24 10.11 -5.69
CA HIS A 93 -10.85 10.07 -6.16
C HIS A 93 -10.32 8.66 -6.50
N GLN A 94 -11.07 7.61 -6.15
CA GLN A 94 -10.75 6.20 -6.43
C GLN A 94 -11.78 5.58 -7.39
N ASN A 95 -12.86 6.30 -7.71
CA ASN A 95 -13.92 5.87 -8.60
C ASN A 95 -13.55 6.08 -10.09
N CYS A 96 -12.55 5.36 -10.56
CA CYS A 96 -12.01 5.51 -11.91
C CYS A 96 -13.06 5.31 -13.02
N MET A 97 -14.02 4.39 -12.80
CA MET A 97 -15.13 4.16 -13.72
C MET A 97 -16.01 5.40 -13.87
N MET A 98 -16.42 6.01 -12.73
CA MET A 98 -17.20 7.25 -12.73
C MET A 98 -16.41 8.43 -13.30
N ASN A 99 -15.10 8.47 -13.06
CA ASN A 99 -14.22 9.54 -13.53
C ASN A 99 -13.87 9.44 -15.01
N GLY A 100 -14.41 8.46 -15.74
CA GLY A 100 -14.29 8.36 -17.18
C GLY A 100 -13.04 7.62 -17.66
N ARG A 101 -12.46 6.75 -16.84
CA ARG A 101 -11.36 5.86 -17.27
C ARG A 101 -11.83 4.94 -18.41
N PRO A 102 -11.21 4.97 -19.60
CA PRO A 102 -11.71 4.25 -20.77
C PRO A 102 -11.27 2.79 -20.81
N ASP A 103 -10.10 2.45 -20.27
CA ASP A 103 -9.61 1.07 -20.22
C ASP A 103 -10.19 0.34 -19.01
N THR A 104 -10.74 -0.86 -19.22
CA THR A 104 -11.34 -1.69 -18.16
C THR A 104 -10.55 -2.97 -17.87
N GLY A 105 -9.48 -3.23 -18.63
CA GLY A 105 -8.70 -4.48 -18.53
C GLY A 105 -8.16 -4.76 -17.13
N TYR A 106 -7.84 -3.71 -16.35
CA TYR A 106 -7.35 -3.83 -14.98
C TYR A 106 -8.35 -4.51 -14.02
N LEU A 107 -9.64 -4.53 -14.35
CA LEU A 107 -10.70 -5.15 -13.55
C LEU A 107 -10.78 -6.68 -13.71
N HIS A 108 -10.15 -7.23 -14.76
CA HIS A 108 -10.33 -8.62 -15.17
C HIS A 108 -9.14 -9.50 -14.79
N TRP A 109 -8.66 -9.36 -13.55
CA TRP A 109 -7.54 -10.12 -13.02
C TRP A 109 -7.88 -10.71 -11.65
N ARG A 110 -7.37 -11.91 -11.36
CA ARG A 110 -7.44 -12.54 -10.05
C ARG A 110 -6.07 -13.05 -9.63
N TRP A 111 -5.79 -12.99 -8.34
CA TRP A 111 -4.57 -13.55 -7.77
C TRP A 111 -4.68 -15.06 -7.61
N LYS A 112 -3.64 -15.80 -7.99
CA LYS A 112 -3.52 -17.23 -7.76
C LYS A 112 -2.18 -17.55 -7.08
N PRO A 113 -2.19 -17.94 -5.79
CA PRO A 113 -1.01 -18.54 -5.16
C PRO A 113 -0.55 -19.79 -5.91
N TYR A 114 0.75 -20.06 -5.96
CA TYR A 114 1.27 -21.21 -6.71
C TYR A 114 0.89 -22.56 -6.10
N GLU A 115 0.81 -22.60 -4.77
CA GLU A 115 0.72 -23.84 -4.00
C GLU A 115 -0.70 -24.18 -3.56
N CYS A 116 -1.65 -23.25 -3.71
CA CYS A 116 -3.04 -23.49 -3.36
C CYS A 116 -4.01 -22.55 -4.06
N ASP A 117 -5.30 -22.89 -3.93
CA ASP A 117 -6.37 -22.02 -4.37
C ASP A 117 -6.66 -20.91 -3.35
N LEU A 118 -6.87 -19.72 -3.90
CA LEU A 118 -7.46 -18.58 -3.21
C LEU A 118 -8.86 -18.34 -3.80
N PRO A 119 -9.93 -18.81 -3.13
CA PRO A 119 -11.29 -18.51 -3.54
C PRO A 119 -11.55 -16.99 -3.48
N PRO A 120 -12.41 -16.47 -4.37
CA PRO A 120 -12.89 -15.09 -4.25
C PRO A 120 -13.58 -14.85 -2.91
N PHE A 121 -13.59 -13.59 -2.48
CA PHE A 121 -14.30 -13.15 -1.29
C PHE A 121 -15.78 -13.56 -1.31
N ASP A 122 -16.22 -14.24 -0.27
CA ASP A 122 -17.61 -14.62 -0.04
C ASP A 122 -18.16 -13.78 1.11
N GLU A 123 -18.91 -12.74 0.76
CA GLU A 123 -19.46 -11.78 1.70
C GLU A 123 -20.41 -12.39 2.74
N ILE A 124 -21.20 -13.40 2.38
CA ILE A 124 -22.16 -14.04 3.28
C ILE A 124 -21.40 -14.87 4.32
N ARG A 125 -20.42 -15.66 3.86
CA ARG A 125 -19.58 -16.47 4.74
C ARG A 125 -18.75 -15.59 5.67
N PHE A 126 -18.16 -14.51 5.13
CA PHE A 126 -17.37 -13.58 5.93
C PHE A 126 -18.22 -12.90 6.99
N LEU A 127 -19.34 -12.26 6.62
CA LEU A 127 -20.24 -11.60 7.57
C LEU A 127 -20.77 -12.59 8.62
N GLY A 128 -21.11 -13.81 8.20
CA GLY A 128 -21.54 -14.88 9.11
C GLY A 128 -20.49 -15.18 10.20
N ALA A 129 -19.22 -15.26 9.83
CA ALA A 129 -18.11 -15.48 10.74
C ALA A 129 -17.71 -14.25 11.58
N MET A 130 -18.10 -13.05 11.14
CA MET A 130 -17.83 -11.76 11.83
C MET A 130 -19.02 -11.25 12.65
N ARG A 131 -20.07 -12.05 12.82
CA ARG A 131 -21.23 -11.71 13.63
C ARG A 131 -20.83 -11.31 15.06
N ASN A 132 -21.39 -10.20 15.56
CA ASN A 132 -21.10 -9.61 16.88
C ASN A 132 -19.63 -9.21 17.10
N LYS A 133 -18.89 -8.90 16.03
CA LYS A 133 -17.47 -8.50 16.13
C LYS A 133 -17.24 -7.05 15.69
N ALA A 134 -16.10 -6.50 16.10
CA ALA A 134 -15.65 -5.18 15.70
C ALA A 134 -14.26 -5.24 15.05
N TRP A 135 -14.11 -4.56 13.91
CA TRP A 135 -12.84 -4.44 13.19
C TRP A 135 -12.31 -3.00 13.26
N GLY A 136 -11.01 -2.87 13.49
CA GLY A 136 -10.28 -1.61 13.40
C GLY A 136 -9.23 -1.66 12.30
N LEU A 137 -9.37 -0.84 11.27
CA LEU A 137 -8.37 -0.64 10.22
C LEU A 137 -7.63 0.67 10.52
N ILE A 138 -6.39 0.56 10.99
CA ILE A 138 -5.59 1.63 11.60
C ILE A 138 -4.40 1.97 10.70
N GLY A 139 -4.39 3.17 10.11
CA GLY A 139 -3.28 3.56 9.25
C GLY A 139 -3.56 4.78 8.36
N ASP A 140 -3.01 4.73 7.15
CA ASP A 140 -2.98 5.82 6.17
C ASP A 140 -4.08 5.74 5.10
N SER A 141 -3.93 6.54 4.04
CA SER A 141 -4.88 6.63 2.92
C SER A 141 -4.98 5.35 2.08
N ILE A 142 -3.96 4.49 2.08
CA ILE A 142 -4.04 3.18 1.41
C ILE A 142 -4.93 2.24 2.23
N LEU A 143 -4.89 2.35 3.56
CA LEU A 143 -5.80 1.58 4.41
C LEU A 143 -7.25 2.04 4.24
N ARG A 144 -7.49 3.34 4.08
CA ARG A 144 -8.80 3.86 3.66
C ARG A 144 -9.26 3.28 2.32
N ASN A 145 -8.36 3.22 1.34
CA ASN A 145 -8.63 2.61 0.03
C ASN A 145 -9.06 1.14 0.18
N GLN A 146 -8.41 0.38 1.06
CA GLN A 146 -8.75 -1.00 1.36
C GLN A 146 -10.12 -1.14 2.07
N VAL A 147 -10.42 -0.25 3.04
CA VAL A 147 -11.72 -0.21 3.73
C VAL A 147 -12.86 -0.03 2.75
N GLN A 148 -12.73 0.87 1.77
CA GLN A 148 -13.77 1.08 0.77
C GLN A 148 -14.05 -0.18 -0.04
N SER A 149 -12.98 -0.85 -0.51
CA SER A 149 -13.10 -2.13 -1.21
C SER A 149 -13.78 -3.19 -0.35
N LEU A 150 -13.38 -3.33 0.92
CA LEU A 150 -13.99 -4.29 1.85
C LEU A 150 -15.47 -4.00 2.06
N ILE A 151 -15.84 -2.74 2.30
CA ILE A 151 -17.23 -2.32 2.47
C ILE A 151 -18.04 -2.60 1.22
N CYS A 152 -17.51 -2.32 0.03
CA CYS A 152 -18.19 -2.62 -1.23
C CYS A 152 -18.46 -4.13 -1.39
N LEU A 153 -17.49 -4.98 -1.08
CA LEU A 153 -17.67 -6.43 -1.10
C LEU A 153 -18.77 -6.87 -0.13
N LEU A 154 -18.76 -6.35 1.11
CA LEU A 154 -19.74 -6.72 2.13
C LEU A 154 -21.15 -6.18 1.85
N SER A 155 -21.26 -5.00 1.24
CA SER A 155 -22.54 -4.35 0.90
C SER A 155 -23.42 -5.17 -0.04
N LYS A 156 -22.84 -6.13 -0.76
CA LYS A 156 -23.57 -7.10 -1.59
C LYS A 156 -24.51 -7.99 -0.78
N ALA A 157 -24.19 -8.25 0.49
CA ALA A 157 -25.00 -9.09 1.38
C ALA A 157 -25.74 -8.29 2.47
N ASP A 158 -25.14 -7.23 3.01
CA ASP A 158 -25.77 -6.37 4.01
C ASP A 158 -25.26 -4.93 3.82
N GLU A 159 -26.16 -4.02 3.47
CA GLU A 159 -25.83 -2.61 3.25
C GLU A 159 -25.49 -1.95 4.60
N PRO A 160 -24.28 -1.42 4.80
CA PRO A 160 -23.92 -0.84 6.09
C PRO A 160 -24.50 0.55 6.29
N VAL A 161 -24.75 0.88 7.55
CA VAL A 161 -25.05 2.24 8.00
C VAL A 161 -23.77 2.86 8.56
N GLU A 162 -23.39 4.03 8.07
CA GLU A 162 -22.36 4.83 8.73
C GLU A 162 -22.91 5.38 10.05
N VAL A 163 -22.33 4.94 11.16
CA VAL A 163 -22.78 5.29 12.52
C VAL A 163 -21.89 6.32 13.20
N TYR A 164 -20.74 6.62 12.62
CA TYR A 164 -19.82 7.65 13.10
C TYR A 164 -18.89 8.11 11.98
N HIS A 165 -18.64 9.41 11.96
CA HIS A 165 -17.47 10.01 11.32
C HIS A 165 -17.01 11.21 12.15
N ASP A 166 -15.72 11.55 12.09
CA ASP A 166 -15.25 12.84 12.58
C ASP A 166 -15.53 13.96 11.56
N LYS A 167 -15.27 15.22 11.94
CA LYS A 167 -15.57 16.40 11.11
C LYS A 167 -14.90 16.34 9.73
N GLU A 168 -13.69 15.78 9.67
CA GLU A 168 -12.87 15.67 8.47
C GLU A 168 -13.05 14.33 7.75
N PHE A 169 -13.92 13.46 8.29
CA PHE A 169 -14.17 12.10 7.82
C PHE A 169 -12.90 11.22 7.68
N LYS A 170 -11.86 11.53 8.45
CA LYS A 170 -10.64 10.74 8.56
C LYS A 170 -10.89 9.47 9.36
N ASN A 171 -11.69 9.58 10.42
CA ASN A 171 -12.16 8.45 11.22
C ASN A 171 -13.62 8.16 10.89
N ARG A 172 -13.95 6.91 10.58
CA ARG A 172 -15.30 6.50 10.17
C ARG A 172 -15.65 5.13 10.75
N ARG A 173 -16.94 4.88 11.00
CA ARG A 173 -17.43 3.57 11.44
C ARG A 173 -18.73 3.20 10.73
N TRP A 174 -18.75 1.98 10.23
CA TRP A 174 -19.89 1.36 9.57
C TRP A 174 -20.42 0.20 10.39
N HIS A 175 -21.74 0.04 10.41
CA HIS A 175 -22.45 -1.02 11.11
C HIS A 175 -23.29 -1.82 10.13
N PHE A 176 -23.03 -3.12 10.06
CA PHE A 176 -23.78 -4.13 9.31
C PHE A 176 -24.83 -4.74 10.24
N GLN A 177 -26.08 -4.25 10.12
CA GLN A 177 -27.14 -4.48 11.11
C GLN A 177 -27.52 -5.95 11.22
N SER A 178 -27.58 -6.66 10.09
CA SER A 178 -28.01 -8.06 10.04
C SER A 178 -27.04 -9.01 10.77
N TYR A 179 -25.81 -8.55 10.95
CA TYR A 179 -24.72 -9.31 11.56
C TYR A 179 -24.23 -8.70 12.88
N ASN A 180 -24.71 -7.51 13.27
CA ASN A 180 -24.17 -6.74 14.38
C ASN A 180 -22.62 -6.67 14.28
N PHE A 181 -22.14 -6.38 13.07
CA PHE A 181 -20.73 -6.34 12.74
C PHE A 181 -20.33 -4.89 12.47
N THR A 182 -19.20 -4.45 13.03
CA THR A 182 -18.70 -3.09 12.80
C THR A 182 -17.33 -3.06 12.17
N VAL A 183 -17.14 -2.15 11.23
CA VAL A 183 -15.86 -1.84 10.59
C VAL A 183 -15.52 -0.39 10.90
N SER A 184 -14.38 -0.13 11.51
CA SER A 184 -13.90 1.22 11.82
C SER A 184 -12.63 1.52 11.03
N LEU A 185 -12.61 2.64 10.32
CA LEU A 185 -11.40 3.26 9.81
C LEU A 185 -10.87 4.23 10.87
N VAL A 186 -9.62 4.05 11.27
CA VAL A 186 -8.95 4.90 12.24
C VAL A 186 -7.73 5.53 11.59
N TRP A 187 -7.75 6.85 11.46
CA TRP A 187 -6.69 7.60 10.80
C TRP A 187 -5.48 7.75 11.72
N ALA A 188 -4.39 7.10 11.34
CA ALA A 188 -3.12 7.14 12.06
C ALA A 188 -1.96 6.91 11.06
N PRO A 189 -1.70 7.86 10.15
CA PRO A 189 -0.78 7.66 9.03
C PRO A 189 0.67 7.36 9.46
N PHE A 190 1.06 7.85 10.64
CA PHE A 190 2.36 7.56 11.26
C PHE A 190 2.29 6.53 12.39
N LEU A 191 1.11 6.06 12.80
CA LEU A 191 0.89 5.19 13.98
C LEU A 191 1.36 5.75 15.34
N VAL A 192 2.27 6.73 15.36
CA VAL A 192 2.72 7.52 16.51
C VAL A 192 2.11 8.91 16.50
N LYS A 193 2.12 9.57 17.66
CA LYS A 193 1.64 10.94 17.82
C LYS A 193 2.34 11.84 16.80
N SER A 194 1.51 12.54 16.03
CA SER A 194 1.98 13.45 14.99
C SER A 194 1.27 14.79 15.07
N GLU A 195 2.01 15.86 14.83
CA GLU A 195 1.48 17.21 14.64
C GLU A 195 1.69 17.59 13.18
N VAL A 196 0.59 17.59 12.43
CA VAL A 196 0.57 17.85 10.99
C VAL A 196 0.01 19.24 10.75
N PHE A 197 0.79 20.11 10.12
CA PHE A 197 0.43 21.50 9.85
C PHE A 197 0.09 21.73 8.38
N GLU A 198 -0.64 20.79 7.77
CA GLU A 198 -1.09 20.84 6.38
C GLU A 198 -2.54 21.35 6.31
N ASN A 199 -2.84 22.27 5.39
CA ASN A 199 -4.21 22.68 5.10
C ASN A 199 -4.93 21.66 4.18
N GLU A 200 -6.20 21.91 3.82
CA GLU A 200 -6.98 21.01 2.96
C GLU A 200 -6.39 20.85 1.54
N ASN A 201 -5.57 21.80 1.09
CA ASN A 201 -4.82 21.74 -0.17
C ASN A 201 -3.40 21.17 0.03
N GLY A 202 -3.16 20.56 1.20
CA GLY A 202 -1.89 20.03 1.72
C GLY A 202 -0.70 20.96 1.63
N GLU A 203 -0.95 22.27 1.66
CA GLU A 203 0.11 23.25 1.89
C GLU A 203 0.51 23.18 3.37
N SER A 204 1.77 22.82 3.62
CA SER A 204 2.32 22.76 4.96
C SER A 204 2.74 24.15 5.43
N THR A 205 2.27 24.59 6.60
CA THR A 205 2.76 25.81 7.26
C THR A 205 3.99 25.55 8.13
N SER A 206 4.27 24.29 8.46
CA SER A 206 5.47 23.82 9.15
C SER A 206 5.66 22.32 8.91
N GLU A 207 6.85 21.83 9.21
CA GLU A 207 7.27 20.44 9.15
C GLU A 207 6.49 19.62 10.17
N ILE A 208 6.19 18.38 9.81
CA ILE A 208 5.49 17.44 10.69
C ILE A 208 6.35 17.18 11.92
N GLN A 209 5.75 17.22 13.12
CA GLN A 209 6.43 16.80 14.35
C GLN A 209 5.99 15.37 14.68
N LEU A 210 6.94 14.45 14.83
CA LEU A 210 6.66 13.04 15.15
C LEU A 210 7.29 12.67 16.49
N HIS A 211 6.49 12.14 17.42
CA HIS A 211 6.95 11.68 18.73
C HIS A 211 7.08 10.16 18.74
N LEU A 212 8.31 9.64 18.71
CA LEU A 212 8.58 8.23 18.43
C LEU A 212 8.23 7.30 19.60
N ASP A 213 8.22 7.85 20.81
CA ASP A 213 7.92 7.16 22.06
C ASP A 213 6.44 7.27 22.48
N ILE A 214 5.60 7.95 21.69
CA ILE A 214 4.19 8.16 21.99
C ILE A 214 3.35 7.60 20.84
N LEU A 215 2.62 6.52 21.09
CA LEU A 215 1.67 5.97 20.12
C LEU A 215 0.48 6.92 19.92
N GLU A 216 -0.06 6.96 18.70
CA GLU A 216 -1.16 7.87 18.36
C GLU A 216 -2.42 7.60 19.21
N PRO A 217 -2.87 8.56 20.06
CA PRO A 217 -3.95 8.34 21.03
C PRO A 217 -5.28 7.90 20.42
N THR A 218 -5.55 8.33 19.19
CA THR A 218 -6.83 8.05 18.51
C THR A 218 -7.07 6.56 18.31
N TRP A 219 -6.04 5.79 17.96
CA TRP A 219 -6.20 4.34 17.78
C TRP A 219 -5.97 3.56 19.06
N ILE A 220 -5.08 4.02 19.94
CA ILE A 220 -4.84 3.40 21.26
C ILE A 220 -6.13 3.36 22.08
N SER A 221 -6.86 4.48 22.14
CA SER A 221 -8.11 4.59 22.90
C SER A 221 -9.26 3.69 22.40
N GLN A 222 -9.14 3.16 21.17
CA GLN A 222 -10.13 2.29 20.55
C GLN A 222 -9.68 0.82 20.51
N TYR A 223 -8.40 0.53 20.75
CA TYR A 223 -7.80 -0.78 20.55
C TYR A 223 -8.53 -1.91 21.30
N GLU A 224 -8.93 -1.66 22.55
CA GLU A 224 -9.62 -2.63 23.40
C GLU A 224 -11.02 -3.04 22.89
N ARG A 225 -11.59 -2.29 21.94
CA ARG A 225 -12.93 -2.55 21.40
C ARG A 225 -12.92 -3.48 20.20
N PHE A 226 -11.77 -3.73 19.59
CA PHE A 226 -11.67 -4.46 18.33
C PHE A 226 -11.42 -5.94 18.57
N ASP A 227 -12.11 -6.83 17.87
CA ASP A 227 -11.79 -8.26 17.85
C ASP A 227 -10.72 -8.57 16.80
N TYR A 228 -10.67 -7.76 15.73
CA TYR A 228 -9.69 -7.84 14.65
C TYR A 228 -9.14 -6.45 14.35
N VAL A 229 -7.84 -6.39 14.09
CA VAL A 229 -7.15 -5.16 13.70
C VAL A 229 -6.39 -5.41 12.40
N VAL A 230 -6.55 -4.54 11.42
CA VAL A 230 -5.59 -4.41 10.31
C VAL A 230 -4.80 -3.15 10.56
N ILE A 231 -3.49 -3.25 10.71
CA ILE A 231 -2.61 -2.11 10.97
C ILE A 231 -1.55 -2.01 9.89
N ALA A 232 -1.31 -0.78 9.42
CA ALA A 232 -0.31 -0.51 8.39
C ALA A 232 0.14 0.96 8.42
N GLY A 233 1.32 1.21 7.87
CA GLY A 233 1.81 2.56 7.61
C GLY A 233 2.78 2.55 6.43
N GLY A 234 3.61 3.59 6.35
CA GLY A 234 4.75 3.63 5.43
C GLY A 234 4.79 4.90 4.60
N GLN A 235 3.79 5.14 3.75
CA GLN A 235 3.86 6.19 2.72
C GLN A 235 4.13 7.60 3.30
N TRP A 236 3.57 7.87 4.48
CA TRP A 236 3.75 9.15 5.17
C TRP A 236 5.13 9.35 5.79
N PHE A 237 5.83 8.26 6.11
CA PHE A 237 7.17 8.30 6.73
C PHE A 237 8.24 8.86 5.79
N LEU A 238 7.92 9.01 4.49
CA LEU A 238 8.78 9.62 3.49
C LEU A 238 8.66 11.15 3.44
N LYS A 239 7.72 11.75 4.20
CA LYS A 239 7.59 13.21 4.29
C LYS A 239 8.68 13.80 5.17
N THR A 240 9.03 15.06 4.88
CA THR A 240 9.89 15.86 5.76
C THR A 240 9.25 15.98 7.15
N ALA A 241 9.98 15.61 8.18
CA ALA A 241 9.49 15.59 9.56
C ALA A 241 10.62 15.76 10.58
N VAL A 242 10.31 16.40 11.69
CA VAL A 242 11.17 16.54 12.88
C VAL A 242 10.80 15.46 13.89
N TYR A 243 11.82 14.82 14.45
CA TYR A 243 11.67 13.65 15.31
C TYR A 243 11.92 14.02 16.76
N TRP A 244 10.99 13.59 17.61
CA TRP A 244 11.00 13.80 19.05
C TRP A 244 11.05 12.45 19.75
N GLU A 245 11.84 12.37 20.81
CA GLU A 245 11.83 11.26 21.74
C GLU A 245 12.07 11.81 23.15
N SER A 246 11.22 11.45 24.11
CA SER A 246 11.28 11.93 25.50
C SER A 246 11.38 13.46 25.60
N ASP A 247 10.50 14.14 24.85
CA ASP A 247 10.38 15.60 24.73
C ASP A 247 11.67 16.31 24.25
N LYS A 248 12.57 15.58 23.57
CA LYS A 248 13.78 16.14 22.96
C LYS A 248 13.80 15.90 21.46
N VAL A 249 14.29 16.90 20.73
CA VAL A 249 14.53 16.76 19.29
C VAL A 249 15.71 15.82 19.07
N LEU A 250 15.44 14.68 18.44
CA LEU A 250 16.45 13.68 18.06
C LEU A 250 17.15 14.09 16.76
N GLY A 251 16.41 14.74 15.87
CA GLY A 251 16.87 15.14 14.55
C GLY A 251 15.68 15.20 13.60
N CYS A 252 15.91 14.97 12.31
CA CYS A 252 14.84 15.06 11.34
C CYS A 252 15.11 14.27 10.06
N HIS A 253 14.13 14.25 9.16
CA HIS A 253 14.30 13.81 7.78
C HIS A 253 14.03 14.95 6.81
N HIS A 254 15.01 15.22 5.95
CA HIS A 254 14.90 16.16 4.84
C HIS A 254 14.46 17.58 5.27
N CYS A 255 14.93 18.06 6.43
CA CYS A 255 14.75 19.48 6.83
C CYS A 255 15.94 20.29 6.31
N GLN A 256 15.82 20.71 5.06
CA GLN A 256 16.75 21.67 4.50
C GLN A 256 16.71 22.95 5.33
N ASP A 257 17.85 23.61 5.49
CA ASP A 257 17.99 24.91 6.17
C ASP A 257 17.68 24.93 7.69
N LYS A 258 17.57 23.78 8.35
CA LYS A 258 17.54 23.68 9.81
C LYS A 258 18.87 23.16 10.36
N ASN A 259 19.30 23.69 11.50
CA ASN A 259 20.47 23.18 12.25
C ASN A 259 20.09 21.92 13.06
N LEU A 260 19.53 20.92 12.38
CA LEU A 260 19.10 19.64 12.94
C LEU A 260 19.88 18.50 12.28
N THR A 261 20.14 17.44 13.04
CA THR A 261 20.80 16.23 12.53
C THR A 261 19.86 15.48 11.58
N GLU A 262 20.35 15.12 10.38
CA GLU A 262 19.63 14.21 9.48
C GLU A 262 19.73 12.79 10.03
N VAL A 263 18.58 12.23 10.40
CA VAL A 263 18.43 10.87 10.94
C VAL A 263 17.85 9.93 9.87
N GLY A 264 17.10 10.47 8.90
CA GLY A 264 16.48 9.72 7.82
C GLY A 264 15.18 9.01 8.22
N PHE A 265 14.40 8.62 7.22
CA PHE A 265 13.11 7.92 7.42
C PHE A 265 13.27 6.49 7.93
N GLU A 266 14.40 5.81 7.66
CA GLU A 266 14.62 4.41 8.04
C GLU A 266 14.60 4.22 9.56
N HIS A 267 15.30 5.10 10.29
CA HIS A 267 15.34 5.07 11.74
C HIS A 267 13.95 5.34 12.31
N LEU A 268 13.28 6.38 11.82
CA LEU A 268 11.91 6.74 12.19
C LEU A 268 10.97 5.54 12.04
N TYR A 269 10.97 4.93 10.86
CA TYR A 269 10.04 3.86 10.53
C TYR A 269 10.30 2.62 11.38
N ARG A 270 11.58 2.21 11.51
CA ARG A 270 11.96 1.08 12.36
C ARG A 270 11.59 1.31 13.82
N ARG A 271 11.91 2.48 14.38
CA ARG A 271 11.58 2.83 15.78
C ARG A 271 10.07 2.80 16.03
N THR A 272 9.30 3.32 15.09
CA THR A 272 7.84 3.33 15.17
C THR A 272 7.26 1.91 15.16
N LEU A 273 7.70 1.04 14.24
CA LEU A 273 7.25 -0.34 14.20
C LEU A 273 7.62 -1.11 15.47
N GLN A 274 8.78 -0.82 16.06
CA GLN A 274 9.18 -1.41 17.35
C GLN A 274 8.18 -1.05 18.46
N GLU A 275 7.81 0.22 18.62
CA GLU A 275 6.86 0.62 19.67
C GLU A 275 5.45 0.08 19.40
N VAL A 276 4.99 0.09 18.14
CA VAL A 276 3.69 -0.48 17.75
C VAL A 276 3.60 -1.97 18.05
N LEU A 277 4.61 -2.75 17.61
CA LEU A 277 4.62 -4.20 17.79
C LEU A 277 4.85 -4.59 19.25
N LYS A 278 5.65 -3.82 19.99
CA LYS A 278 5.81 -3.97 21.44
C LYS A 278 4.48 -3.75 22.16
N PHE A 279 3.73 -2.71 21.81
CA PHE A 279 2.39 -2.47 22.37
C PHE A 279 1.44 -3.63 22.07
N ILE A 280 1.34 -4.08 20.81
CA ILE A 280 0.48 -5.24 20.45
C ILE A 280 0.85 -6.48 21.28
N SER A 281 2.15 -6.70 21.47
CA SER A 281 2.66 -7.84 22.23
C SER A 281 2.38 -7.74 23.72
N SER A 282 2.35 -6.54 24.31
CA SER A 282 2.15 -6.32 25.76
C SER A 282 0.73 -5.91 26.17
N ALA A 283 -0.13 -5.53 25.22
CA ALA A 283 -1.49 -5.08 25.49
C ALA A 283 -2.31 -6.16 26.22
N HIS A 284 -3.15 -5.77 27.18
CA HIS A 284 -4.01 -6.70 27.91
C HIS A 284 -5.03 -7.37 26.96
N HIS A 285 -5.66 -6.57 26.09
CA HIS A 285 -6.56 -7.08 25.07
C HIS A 285 -5.79 -7.69 23.90
N LYS A 286 -6.22 -8.88 23.43
CA LYS A 286 -5.52 -9.66 22.39
C LYS A 286 -6.40 -9.93 21.16
N PRO A 287 -6.64 -8.92 20.31
CA PRO A 287 -7.33 -9.12 19.03
C PRO A 287 -6.49 -9.96 18.06
N VAL A 288 -7.11 -10.43 16.99
CA VAL A 288 -6.36 -10.92 15.82
C VAL A 288 -5.82 -9.71 15.07
N VAL A 289 -4.51 -9.56 14.99
CA VAL A 289 -3.86 -8.44 14.32
C VAL A 289 -3.28 -8.91 12.99
N LEU A 290 -3.67 -8.26 11.89
CA LEU A 290 -3.07 -8.38 10.57
C LEU A 290 -2.16 -7.17 10.35
N PHE A 291 -0.85 -7.41 10.24
CA PHE A 291 0.10 -6.37 9.84
C PHE A 291 0.21 -6.36 8.31
N ARG A 292 -0.29 -5.30 7.66
CA ARG A 292 -0.22 -5.17 6.20
C ARG A 292 1.10 -4.53 5.80
N THR A 293 1.84 -5.19 4.91
CA THR A 293 3.10 -4.66 4.38
C THR A 293 2.89 -3.47 3.43
N TRP A 294 4.01 -2.89 3.01
CA TRP A 294 4.13 -1.79 2.08
C TRP A 294 3.28 -2.00 0.82
N ALA A 295 2.52 -0.96 0.47
CA ALA A 295 1.83 -0.88 -0.80
C ALA A 295 2.64 0.02 -1.74
N PRO A 296 3.12 -0.49 -2.88
CA PRO A 296 3.94 0.26 -3.81
C PRO A 296 3.10 1.30 -4.57
N ASP A 297 3.73 2.43 -4.87
CA ASP A 297 3.32 3.29 -5.98
C ASP A 297 3.97 2.79 -7.29
N HIS A 298 3.48 3.27 -8.43
CA HIS A 298 4.08 3.00 -9.73
C HIS A 298 4.33 4.29 -10.52
N PHE A 299 4.86 5.32 -9.86
CA PHE A 299 5.27 6.53 -10.56
C PHE A 299 6.46 6.24 -11.51
N GLU A 300 6.29 6.59 -12.78
CA GLU A 300 7.29 6.60 -13.84
C GLU A 300 7.54 8.04 -14.32
N ASN A 301 8.78 8.34 -14.74
CA ASN A 301 9.20 9.63 -15.30
C ASN A 301 9.05 10.86 -14.36
N GLY A 302 9.05 10.62 -13.05
CA GLY A 302 8.88 11.65 -12.03
C GLY A 302 8.12 11.08 -10.85
N GLU A 303 7.80 11.95 -9.90
CA GLU A 303 6.97 11.67 -8.74
C GLU A 303 5.64 12.43 -8.86
N TRP A 304 4.72 12.23 -7.92
CA TRP A 304 3.42 12.90 -7.91
C TRP A 304 3.49 14.43 -8.05
N PHE A 305 4.56 15.06 -7.55
CA PHE A 305 4.79 16.51 -7.58
C PHE A 305 5.64 16.99 -8.75
N SER A 306 6.30 16.09 -9.48
CA SER A 306 7.24 16.42 -10.57
C SER A 306 6.77 15.91 -11.93
N GLY A 307 5.49 15.58 -12.05
CA GLY A 307 4.86 15.15 -13.31
C GLY A 307 4.97 13.65 -13.60
N GLY A 308 5.21 12.84 -12.58
CA GLY A 308 5.20 11.38 -12.69
C GLY A 308 3.86 10.83 -13.19
N THR A 309 3.91 9.69 -13.87
CA THR A 309 2.75 9.04 -14.52
C THR A 309 2.75 7.53 -14.29
N CYS A 310 1.62 6.87 -14.56
CA CYS A 310 1.46 5.41 -14.45
C CYS A 310 0.53 4.93 -15.57
N ASN A 311 1.01 5.02 -16.80
CA ASN A 311 0.19 4.81 -18.00
C ASN A 311 0.05 3.34 -18.41
N ARG A 312 0.57 2.40 -17.62
CA ARG A 312 0.50 0.97 -17.94
C ARG A 312 -0.94 0.51 -17.84
N VAL A 313 -1.35 -0.37 -18.75
CA VAL A 313 -2.72 -0.94 -18.83
C VAL A 313 -2.74 -2.45 -18.64
N LEU A 314 -1.57 -3.05 -18.38
CA LEU A 314 -1.41 -4.47 -18.12
C LEU A 314 -0.55 -4.68 -16.86
N PRO A 315 -0.82 -5.75 -16.10
CA PRO A 315 0.06 -6.19 -15.02
C PRO A 315 1.49 -6.46 -15.52
N TYR A 316 2.45 -6.36 -14.61
CA TYR A 316 3.75 -6.99 -14.82
C TYR A 316 3.64 -8.50 -14.69
N LYS A 317 4.42 -9.23 -15.48
CA LYS A 317 4.68 -10.65 -15.21
C LYS A 317 5.68 -10.78 -14.07
N LYS A 318 5.72 -11.96 -13.45
CA LYS A 318 6.70 -12.27 -12.40
C LYS A 318 8.12 -12.00 -12.91
N GLY A 319 8.85 -11.17 -12.18
CA GLY A 319 10.24 -10.79 -12.49
C GLY A 319 10.40 -9.60 -13.45
N GLU A 320 9.32 -9.05 -14.03
CA GLU A 320 9.42 -7.86 -14.90
C GLU A 320 9.64 -6.57 -14.12
N TYR A 321 9.15 -6.51 -12.88
CA TYR A 321 9.32 -5.35 -12.01
C TYR A 321 10.18 -5.71 -10.80
N GLY A 322 11.30 -5.00 -10.66
CA GLY A 322 12.29 -5.23 -9.62
C GLY A 322 12.05 -4.45 -8.33
N GLY A 323 11.07 -3.53 -8.27
CA GLY A 323 10.85 -2.61 -7.16
C GLY A 323 11.85 -1.45 -7.07
N LYS A 324 11.42 -0.32 -6.51
CA LYS A 324 12.32 0.81 -6.21
C LYS A 324 13.16 0.53 -4.96
N TYR A 325 14.31 1.19 -4.83
CA TYR A 325 15.16 1.09 -3.62
C TYR A 325 14.36 1.31 -2.33
N MET A 326 13.54 2.38 -2.32
CA MET A 326 12.70 2.73 -1.17
C MET A 326 11.73 1.63 -0.77
N GLU A 327 11.12 0.95 -1.75
CA GLU A 327 10.18 -0.13 -1.49
C GLU A 327 10.87 -1.32 -0.79
N HIS A 328 12.07 -1.67 -1.23
CA HIS A 328 12.86 -2.74 -0.60
C HIS A 328 13.27 -2.39 0.83
N VAL A 329 13.65 -1.14 1.08
CA VAL A 329 14.01 -0.66 2.41
C VAL A 329 12.80 -0.69 3.35
N MET A 330 11.68 -0.11 2.93
CA MET A 330 10.47 -0.02 3.76
C MET A 330 9.91 -1.42 4.08
N ARG A 331 9.73 -2.28 3.06
CA ARG A 331 9.29 -3.66 3.28
C ARG A 331 10.31 -4.49 4.05
N GLY A 332 11.61 -4.25 3.85
CA GLY A 332 12.67 -4.92 4.60
C GLY A 332 12.56 -4.66 6.10
N ILE A 333 12.39 -3.40 6.50
CA ILE A 333 12.17 -2.99 7.89
C ILE A 333 10.90 -3.62 8.46
N GLU A 334 9.80 -3.59 7.71
CA GLU A 334 8.53 -4.22 8.09
C GLU A 334 8.67 -5.71 8.40
N LEU A 335 9.27 -6.47 7.49
CA LEU A 335 9.46 -7.91 7.66
C LEU A 335 10.44 -8.22 8.79
N GLU A 336 11.52 -7.43 8.93
CA GLU A 336 12.50 -7.57 10.00
C GLU A 336 11.84 -7.41 11.38
N GLU A 337 11.15 -6.29 11.61
CA GLU A 337 10.53 -5.99 12.91
C GLU A 337 9.34 -6.90 13.20
N PHE A 338 8.54 -7.26 12.18
CA PHE A 338 7.47 -8.25 12.32
C PHE A 338 8.01 -9.61 12.78
N ASN A 339 9.07 -10.11 12.14
CA ASN A 339 9.66 -11.40 12.50
C ASN A 339 10.27 -11.39 13.90
N LYS A 340 10.90 -10.28 14.32
CA LYS A 340 11.36 -10.09 15.71
C LYS A 340 10.20 -10.19 16.69
N ALA A 341 9.09 -9.51 16.43
CA ALA A 341 7.92 -9.52 17.29
C ALA A 341 7.28 -10.92 17.39
N VAL A 342 7.12 -11.63 16.28
CA VAL A 342 6.59 -13.00 16.26
C VAL A 342 7.52 -13.97 17.00
N THR A 343 8.84 -13.84 16.82
CA THR A 343 9.83 -14.70 17.50
C THR A 343 9.80 -14.47 19.02
N ALA A 344 9.72 -13.20 19.44
CA ALA A 344 9.60 -12.85 20.84
C ALA A 344 8.29 -13.36 21.46
N ALA A 345 7.17 -13.25 20.73
CA ALA A 345 5.87 -13.76 21.17
C ALA A 345 5.85 -15.29 21.31
N ASN A 346 6.45 -16.03 20.37
CA ASN A 346 6.56 -17.49 20.45
C ASN A 346 7.43 -17.96 21.62
N SER A 347 8.32 -17.09 22.11
CA SER A 347 9.18 -17.37 23.26
C SER A 347 8.53 -16.99 24.60
N SER A 348 7.43 -16.25 24.57
CA SER A 348 6.67 -15.85 25.75
C SER A 348 5.52 -16.84 26.00
N ARG A 349 4.90 -16.77 27.19
CA ARG A 349 3.68 -17.54 27.49
C ARG A 349 2.41 -16.85 26.96
N ASP A 350 2.53 -15.64 26.43
CA ASP A 350 1.40 -14.85 25.98
C ASP A 350 1.06 -15.17 24.52
N VAL A 351 -0.19 -15.58 24.28
CA VAL A 351 -0.67 -15.90 22.94
C VAL A 351 -0.96 -14.60 22.18
N VAL A 352 0.03 -14.11 21.42
CA VAL A 352 -0.15 -12.99 20.49
C VAL A 352 -0.67 -13.50 19.15
N LYS A 353 -1.85 -13.04 18.72
CA LYS A 353 -2.47 -13.40 17.44
C LYS A 353 -2.06 -12.43 16.33
N LEU A 354 -0.76 -12.35 16.06
CA LEU A 354 -0.20 -11.48 15.03
C LEU A 354 0.05 -12.28 13.74
N LYS A 355 -0.57 -11.88 12.64
CA LYS A 355 -0.41 -12.49 11.31
C LYS A 355 0.09 -11.45 10.31
N LEU A 356 0.91 -11.89 9.36
CA LEU A 356 1.37 -11.06 8.26
C LEU A 356 0.29 -11.04 7.17
N LEU A 357 0.01 -9.85 6.62
CA LEU A 357 -0.74 -9.66 5.40
C LEU A 357 0.23 -9.04 4.38
N ASP A 358 1.01 -9.87 3.70
CA ASP A 358 2.04 -9.37 2.77
C ASP A 358 1.44 -9.05 1.41
N THR A 359 1.04 -7.78 1.22
CA THR A 359 0.41 -7.30 0.00
C THR A 359 1.40 -6.74 -1.02
N TYR A 360 2.70 -6.73 -0.73
CA TYR A 360 3.67 -6.10 -1.62
C TYR A 360 3.78 -6.79 -2.97
N SER A 361 4.09 -8.09 -3.00
CA SER A 361 4.32 -8.82 -4.26
C SER A 361 3.09 -8.83 -5.17
N ILE A 362 1.90 -9.00 -4.58
CA ILE A 362 0.63 -8.97 -5.32
C ILE A 362 0.37 -7.57 -5.92
N SER A 363 0.75 -6.50 -5.22
CA SER A 363 0.50 -5.12 -5.65
C SER A 363 1.57 -4.59 -6.60
N SER A 364 2.83 -4.96 -6.43
CA SER A 364 3.95 -4.52 -7.27
C SER A 364 3.86 -5.02 -8.71
N MET A 365 3.02 -6.03 -8.96
CA MET A 365 2.71 -6.50 -10.31
C MET A 365 1.54 -5.77 -10.96
N ARG A 366 0.93 -4.76 -10.31
CA ARG A 366 -0.33 -4.15 -10.75
C ARG A 366 -0.24 -2.65 -11.05
N PRO A 367 0.75 -2.18 -11.82
CA PRO A 367 0.82 -0.76 -12.19
C PRO A 367 -0.43 -0.29 -12.95
N ASP A 368 -1.17 -1.21 -13.56
CA ASP A 368 -2.40 -0.97 -14.30
C ASP A 368 -3.59 -0.58 -13.43
N GLY A 369 -3.56 -0.85 -12.13
CA GLY A 369 -4.71 -0.63 -11.26
C GLY A 369 -4.77 0.72 -10.54
N HIS A 370 -3.79 1.60 -10.75
CA HIS A 370 -3.78 2.93 -10.13
C HIS A 370 -4.82 3.87 -10.72
N ALA A 371 -5.25 4.86 -9.93
CA ALA A 371 -6.20 5.87 -10.40
C ALA A 371 -5.63 6.73 -11.54
N GLY A 372 -4.33 7.01 -11.50
CA GLY A 372 -3.63 7.83 -12.49
C GLY A 372 -4.32 9.18 -12.65
N PRO A 373 -4.59 9.64 -13.88
CA PRO A 373 -5.28 10.92 -14.10
C PRO A 373 -6.76 10.87 -13.67
N TYR A 374 -7.34 9.66 -13.60
CA TYR A 374 -8.75 9.43 -13.25
C TYR A 374 -9.01 9.44 -11.74
N ARG A 375 -8.10 10.04 -10.95
CA ARG A 375 -8.43 10.60 -9.64
C ARG A 375 -9.44 11.76 -9.76
N MET A 376 -9.38 12.52 -10.85
CA MET A 376 -10.27 13.65 -11.10
C MET A 376 -11.40 13.24 -12.04
N PHE A 377 -12.59 13.84 -11.87
CA PHE A 377 -13.73 13.57 -12.74
C PHE A 377 -13.48 14.07 -14.17
N HIS A 378 -13.45 13.16 -15.14
CA HIS A 378 -13.20 13.43 -16.56
C HIS A 378 -12.01 14.39 -16.80
N PRO A 379 -10.78 13.97 -16.44
CA PRO A 379 -9.62 14.85 -16.34
C PRO A 379 -9.23 15.50 -17.68
N PHE A 380 -9.66 14.93 -18.81
CA PHE A 380 -9.34 15.42 -20.15
C PHE A 380 -10.51 16.15 -20.83
N ALA A 381 -11.69 16.23 -20.22
CA ALA A 381 -12.89 16.77 -20.89
C ALA A 381 -12.86 18.29 -21.10
N GLN A 382 -12.18 19.04 -20.25
CA GLN A 382 -12.14 20.50 -20.35
C GLN A 382 -10.98 21.03 -21.21
N GLY A 383 -10.04 20.18 -21.64
CA GLY A 383 -8.76 20.61 -22.20
C GLY A 383 -7.90 21.39 -21.19
N ASN A 384 -6.63 21.64 -21.50
CA ASN A 384 -5.69 22.37 -20.65
C ASN A 384 -5.98 23.89 -20.64
N LYS A 385 -7.14 24.30 -20.12
CA LYS A 385 -7.60 25.71 -20.16
C LYS A 385 -6.76 26.67 -19.32
N ASP A 386 -6.06 26.17 -18.32
CA ASP A 386 -5.24 26.92 -17.37
C ASP A 386 -3.74 26.61 -17.51
N GLY A 387 -3.36 25.74 -18.46
CA GLY A 387 -1.99 25.28 -18.64
C GLY A 387 -1.49 24.33 -17.54
N SER A 388 -2.34 23.93 -16.59
CA SER A 388 -1.97 22.96 -15.55
C SER A 388 -1.87 21.56 -16.15
N SER A 389 -0.84 20.79 -15.81
CA SER A 389 -0.77 19.38 -16.24
C SER A 389 -1.73 18.54 -15.40
N VAL A 390 -2.43 17.59 -16.01
CA VAL A 390 -3.26 16.61 -15.29
C VAL A 390 -2.41 15.86 -14.27
N GLN A 391 -2.74 16.02 -12.99
CA GLN A 391 -2.06 15.31 -11.91
C GLN A 391 -2.41 13.82 -11.96
N ASN A 392 -1.40 12.98 -11.77
CA ASN A 392 -1.58 11.52 -11.72
C ASN A 392 -1.47 11.04 -10.29
N ASP A 393 -2.39 10.16 -9.88
CA ASP A 393 -2.30 9.39 -8.65
C ASP A 393 -1.85 7.97 -8.95
N CYS A 394 -0.55 7.74 -8.84
CA CYS A 394 0.06 6.42 -9.01
C CYS A 394 0.32 5.71 -7.69
N LEU A 395 -0.33 6.16 -6.62
CA LEU A 395 -0.21 5.62 -5.27
C LEU A 395 -1.51 4.90 -4.86
N HIS A 396 -2.67 5.53 -5.07
CA HIS A 396 -3.95 4.92 -4.75
C HIS A 396 -4.48 4.08 -5.91
N TRP A 397 -5.37 3.15 -5.57
CA TRP A 397 -5.91 2.14 -6.45
C TRP A 397 -7.34 2.50 -6.86
N CYS A 398 -7.68 2.22 -8.11
CA CYS A 398 -9.08 2.20 -8.53
C CYS A 398 -9.88 1.21 -7.68
N VAL A 399 -11.13 1.54 -7.41
CA VAL A 399 -12.10 0.69 -6.70
C VAL A 399 -13.36 0.59 -7.56
N PRO A 400 -13.79 -0.61 -8.01
CA PRO A 400 -13.11 -1.91 -7.89
C PRO A 400 -11.74 -1.95 -8.58
N GLY A 401 -10.88 -2.90 -8.21
CA GLY A 401 -9.51 -2.98 -8.72
C GLY A 401 -8.61 -3.98 -8.00
N PRO A 402 -7.27 -3.88 -8.13
CA PRO A 402 -6.35 -4.86 -7.54
C PRO A 402 -6.46 -4.99 -6.02
N ILE A 403 -6.87 -3.92 -5.35
CA ILE A 403 -7.02 -3.85 -3.90
C ILE A 403 -8.08 -4.84 -3.38
N ASP A 404 -9.03 -5.26 -4.23
CA ASP A 404 -10.03 -6.28 -3.89
C ASP A 404 -9.37 -7.63 -3.52
N ALA A 405 -8.26 -7.98 -4.16
CA ALA A 405 -7.55 -9.23 -3.88
C ALA A 405 -6.89 -9.25 -2.49
N TRP A 406 -6.67 -8.08 -1.86
CA TRP A 406 -6.22 -8.03 -0.47
C TRP A 406 -7.30 -8.55 0.48
N ASN A 407 -8.58 -8.36 0.13
CA ASN A 407 -9.70 -8.86 0.93
C ASN A 407 -9.87 -10.38 0.77
N ASP A 408 -9.57 -10.94 -0.41
CA ASP A 408 -9.48 -12.41 -0.59
C ASP A 408 -8.44 -13.01 0.38
N LEU A 409 -7.25 -12.39 0.46
CA LEU A 409 -6.19 -12.79 1.39
C LEU A 409 -6.65 -12.67 2.85
N ILE A 410 -7.29 -11.55 3.22
CA ILE A 410 -7.84 -11.35 4.56
C ILE A 410 -8.80 -12.48 4.91
N MET A 411 -9.78 -12.77 4.05
CA MET A 411 -10.78 -13.81 4.30
C MET A 411 -10.10 -15.17 4.54
N LYS A 412 -9.11 -15.52 3.71
CA LYS A 412 -8.33 -16.76 3.88
C LYS A 412 -7.56 -16.78 5.21
N LEU A 413 -7.00 -15.66 5.65
CA LEU A 413 -6.22 -15.54 6.88
C LEU A 413 -7.07 -15.54 8.16
N VAL A 414 -8.30 -15.03 8.11
CA VAL A 414 -9.15 -14.88 9.31
C VAL A 414 -10.15 -16.02 9.48
N LEU A 415 -10.47 -16.75 8.41
CA LEU A 415 -11.44 -17.86 8.44
C LEU A 415 -10.81 -19.26 8.40
N ASN A 416 -9.49 -19.39 8.24
CA ASN A 416 -8.76 -20.66 8.32
C ASN A 416 -7.85 -20.74 9.55
#